data_AF-A0A9P1IB42-F1
#
_entry.id   AF-A0A9P1IB42-F1
#
_cell.length_a   1.000
_cell.length_b   1.000
_cell.length_c   1.000
_cell.angle_alpha   90.00
_cell.angle_beta   90.00
_cell.angle_gamma   90.00
#
_symmetry.space_group_name_H-M   'P 1'
#
loop_
_entity.id
_entity.type
_entity.pdbx_description
1 polymer ?
#
loop_
_entity_poly.entity_id
_entity_poly.type
_entity_poly.pdbx_seq_one_letter_code
_entity_poly.pdbx_strand_id
1 'polypeptide(L)'
;MLTAIFLLSLYFLEKDEFCKAGLVFSILINFKHIYIYYALGYVFYYLLNYFHTLNHQIPIKILFLGSAILAPFSASFLPFLATGGPQSILDILHRLFPISRGLTHAFWAPNFWTLYNLLDLVLYKLTRILKVAPNLVAPSYTNGLVQEYEHSVLPNVSPIGTLILVVVSSLVAMFALIWRGKERDFSIFATISALCFFYFGYHVHEKAIILITIPYTIYAIKNPKFIKNLIFIQQIATFSIFPLLFTKFEILVKYAIGATYFLLQLFLAKKMTRVPISIFLPTGHCVFYTLLMLAEIYNTFIHAWIFGAKTFEFFPLLLISLVNSIGVTWFFATCLWRILGADETWNLAKCRMREELIKKRLTYSVQSVDYEEHVEIVGGIDISASKTNPDFVVISFSIFTYPNLLHLATFSDCQILETPYIPQFLAIREAEKLAAFVRKCCEQWPNFRPDVIFCDGFGEFHSRNCGMACHVGALTGIATIGVAKNLGLGQENKENLEEFLKAARKSLDSEKKKGFVAFDLDEKTPCRMNILKLNGNITSGVFVSAGYGIELDVATQIAIQCLKTSTTCEPIRKADLTSRDLVRKYFD
;
A
#
# COMPACT_ATOMS: atom_id res chain seq x y z
N MET A 1 3.85 -9.04 28.55
CA MET A 1 4.12 -7.91 29.47
C MET A 1 4.80 -6.73 28.79
N LEU A 2 6.04 -6.84 28.29
CA LEU A 2 6.79 -5.69 27.73
C LEU A 2 6.10 -5.01 26.53
N THR A 3 5.55 -5.79 25.60
CA THR A 3 4.74 -5.25 24.50
C THR A 3 3.53 -4.45 25.00
N ALA A 4 2.90 -4.83 26.11
CA ALA A 4 1.77 -4.09 26.66
C ALA A 4 2.21 -2.72 27.20
N ILE A 5 3.40 -2.61 27.79
CA ILE A 5 3.98 -1.32 28.20
C ILE A 5 4.23 -0.42 26.98
N PHE A 6 4.72 -0.99 25.88
CA PHE A 6 4.85 -0.24 24.62
C PHE A 6 3.50 0.24 24.08
N LEU A 7 2.48 -0.63 24.05
CA LEU A 7 1.12 -0.28 23.64
C LEU A 7 0.50 0.79 24.54
N LEU A 8 0.81 0.79 25.85
CA LEU A 8 0.37 1.84 26.77
C LEU A 8 1.04 3.18 26.46
N SER A 9 2.33 3.19 26.13
CA SER A 9 3.01 4.41 25.70
C SER A 9 2.41 4.96 24.39
N LEU A 10 2.12 4.08 23.43
CA LEU A 10 1.41 4.41 22.18
C LEU A 10 0.03 5.03 22.43
N TYR A 11 -0.75 4.44 23.33
CA TYR A 11 -2.05 4.97 23.73
C TYR A 11 -1.94 6.41 24.27
N PHE A 12 -0.94 6.69 25.10
CA PHE A 12 -0.71 8.05 25.59
C PHE A 12 -0.30 9.02 24.48
N LEU A 13 0.45 8.58 23.46
CA LEU A 13 0.72 9.41 22.29
C LEU A 13 -0.53 9.74 21.49
N GLU A 14 -1.44 8.78 21.30
CA GLU A 14 -2.72 9.03 20.61
C GLU A 14 -3.66 9.98 21.36
N LYS A 15 -3.45 10.13 22.69
CA LYS A 15 -4.17 11.08 23.55
C LYS A 15 -3.43 12.41 23.71
N ASP A 16 -2.36 12.64 22.96
CA ASP A 16 -1.48 13.82 23.08
C ASP A 16 -0.87 13.99 24.49
N GLU A 17 -0.78 12.91 25.27
CA GLU A 17 -0.19 12.89 26.62
C GLU A 17 1.32 12.56 26.56
N PHE A 18 2.08 13.41 25.87
CA PHE A 18 3.50 13.18 25.53
C PHE A 18 4.41 12.87 26.72
N CYS A 19 4.25 13.53 27.88
CA CYS A 19 5.10 13.28 29.05
C CYS A 19 4.85 11.88 29.65
N LYS A 20 3.58 11.45 29.73
CA LYS A 20 3.22 10.10 30.20
C LYS A 20 3.74 9.03 29.23
N ALA A 21 3.60 9.27 27.92
CA ALA A 21 4.17 8.39 26.92
C ALA A 21 5.70 8.24 27.06
N GLY A 22 6.41 9.35 27.24
CA GLY A 22 7.87 9.36 27.41
C GLY A 22 8.33 8.65 28.70
N LEU A 23 7.61 8.85 29.81
CA LEU A 23 7.84 8.14 31.06
C LEU A 23 7.67 6.63 30.91
N VAL A 24 6.55 6.18 30.33
CA VAL A 24 6.26 4.75 30.12
C VAL A 24 7.25 4.11 29.16
N PHE A 25 7.66 4.82 28.10
CA PHE A 25 8.69 4.33 27.18
C PHE A 25 10.06 4.21 27.86
N SER A 26 10.40 5.15 28.74
CA SER A 26 11.65 5.09 29.52
C SER A 26 11.65 3.91 30.49
N ILE A 27 10.52 3.63 31.15
CA ILE A 27 10.34 2.41 31.95
C ILE A 27 10.57 1.16 31.09
N LEU A 28 9.99 1.10 29.89
CA LEU A 28 10.16 -0.04 28.97
C LEU A 28 11.63 -0.29 28.62
N ILE A 29 12.40 0.76 28.31
CA ILE A 29 13.84 0.65 28.01
C ILE A 29 14.59 0.08 29.22
N ASN A 30 14.26 0.51 30.44
CA ASN A 30 14.87 0.01 31.66
C ASN A 30 14.57 -1.48 31.90
N PHE A 31 13.41 -1.99 31.48
CA PHE A 31 13.14 -3.43 31.50
C PHE A 31 13.92 -4.19 30.42
N LYS A 32 13.96 -3.66 29.19
CA LYS A 32 14.69 -4.29 28.08
C LYS A 32 15.17 -3.26 27.07
N HIS A 33 16.50 -3.08 27.02
CA HIS A 33 17.14 -2.06 26.19
C HIS A 33 16.92 -2.24 24.68
N ILE A 34 16.52 -3.43 24.19
CA ILE A 34 16.24 -3.66 22.76
C ILE A 34 15.15 -2.71 22.20
N TYR A 35 14.25 -2.21 23.05
CA TYR A 35 13.23 -1.23 22.66
C TYR A 35 13.79 0.15 22.31
N ILE A 36 15.10 0.39 22.50
CA ILE A 36 15.80 1.56 21.98
C ILE A 36 15.69 1.68 20.45
N TYR A 37 15.34 0.59 19.76
CA TYR A 37 15.03 0.58 18.33
C TYR A 37 13.90 1.56 17.95
N TYR A 38 13.05 1.95 18.89
CA TYR A 38 12.00 2.96 18.67
C TYR A 38 12.44 4.39 19.00
N ALA A 39 13.61 4.59 19.63
CA ALA A 39 14.00 5.88 20.20
C ALA A 39 14.05 7.00 19.15
N LEU A 40 14.62 6.74 17.95
CA LEU A 40 14.62 7.73 16.87
C LEU A 40 13.19 8.06 16.42
N GLY A 41 12.30 7.06 16.37
CA GLY A 41 10.88 7.28 16.11
C GLY A 41 10.23 8.24 17.12
N TYR A 42 10.49 8.07 18.42
CA TYR A 42 10.03 8.99 19.48
C TYR A 42 10.59 10.40 19.28
N VAL A 43 11.90 10.53 19.07
CA VAL A 43 12.56 11.84 18.92
C VAL A 43 11.91 12.64 17.78
N PHE A 44 11.81 12.06 16.58
CA PHE A 44 11.26 12.75 15.43
C PHE A 44 9.75 13.04 15.55
N TYR A 45 8.99 12.11 16.15
CA TYR A 45 7.57 12.33 16.39
C TYR A 45 7.31 13.47 17.39
N TYR A 46 8.11 13.58 18.45
CA TYR A 46 8.00 14.66 19.44
C TYR A 46 8.43 16.00 18.85
N LEU A 47 9.50 16.03 18.06
CA LEU A 47 9.90 17.24 17.31
C LEU A 47 8.75 17.76 16.45
N LEU A 48 8.02 16.87 15.78
CA LEU A 48 6.93 17.25 14.87
C LEU A 48 5.61 17.58 15.56
N ASN A 49 5.26 16.95 16.67
CA ASN A 49 3.91 17.10 17.28
C ASN A 49 3.93 17.83 18.63
N TYR A 50 4.97 17.66 19.44
CA TYR A 50 5.04 18.27 20.77
C TYR A 50 5.73 19.64 20.76
N PHE A 51 6.80 19.77 19.97
CA PHE A 51 7.63 20.98 19.87
C PHE A 51 7.26 21.90 18.69
N HIS A 52 6.26 21.55 17.87
CA HIS A 52 5.84 22.30 16.68
C HIS A 52 5.40 23.75 16.95
N THR A 53 4.89 24.04 18.15
CA THR A 53 4.53 25.41 18.54
C THR A 53 5.79 26.19 18.92
N LEU A 54 6.28 27.01 17.98
CA LEU A 54 7.32 28.04 18.17
C LEU A 54 6.84 29.09 19.19
N ASN A 55 6.85 28.72 20.46
CA ASN A 55 6.38 29.56 21.56
C ASN A 55 7.45 29.65 22.64
N HIS A 56 7.40 30.69 23.48
CA HIS A 56 8.28 30.87 24.66
C HIS A 56 8.27 29.68 25.66
N GLN A 57 7.38 28.71 25.46
CA GLN A 57 7.20 27.53 26.31
C GLN A 57 8.11 26.34 25.94
N ILE A 58 8.89 26.38 24.85
CA ILE A 58 9.78 25.27 24.45
C ILE A 58 10.73 24.84 25.59
N PRO A 59 11.42 25.76 26.32
CA PRO A 59 12.31 25.37 27.42
C PRO A 59 11.58 24.62 28.53
N ILE A 60 10.36 25.06 28.86
CA ILE A 60 9.50 24.44 29.87
C ILE A 60 9.08 23.03 29.42
N LYS A 61 8.65 22.88 28.16
CA LYS A 61 8.31 21.58 27.57
C LYS A 61 9.49 20.60 27.58
N ILE A 62 10.70 21.08 27.24
CA ILE A 62 11.93 20.28 27.31
C ILE A 62 12.19 19.84 28.75
N LEU A 63 12.05 20.73 29.73
CA LEU A 63 12.27 20.41 31.14
C LEU A 63 11.28 19.35 31.64
N PHE A 64 9.99 19.49 31.34
CA PHE A 64 8.96 18.51 31.74
C PHE A 64 9.14 17.15 31.07
N LEU A 65 9.42 17.13 29.77
CA LEU A 65 9.67 15.88 29.07
C LEU A 65 10.96 15.22 29.54
N GLY A 66 12.03 16.01 29.67
CA GLY A 66 13.32 15.57 30.16
C GLY A 66 13.23 14.98 31.57
N SER A 67 12.50 15.63 32.48
CA SER A 67 12.30 15.09 33.83
C SER A 67 11.47 13.80 33.83
N ALA A 68 10.43 13.72 33.00
CA ALA A 68 9.61 12.52 32.85
C ALA A 68 10.40 11.31 32.31
N ILE A 69 11.31 11.55 31.34
CA ILE A 69 12.18 10.52 30.75
C ILE A 69 13.30 10.13 31.72
N LEU A 70 13.94 11.10 32.37
CA LEU A 70 15.07 10.85 33.27
C LEU A 70 14.65 10.20 34.59
N ALA A 71 13.43 10.43 35.08
CA ALA A 71 12.99 9.91 36.37
C ALA A 71 13.13 8.37 36.49
N PRO A 72 12.66 7.54 35.53
CA PRO A 72 12.90 6.08 35.56
C PRO A 72 14.38 5.67 35.51
N PHE A 73 15.21 6.39 34.74
CA PHE A 73 16.66 6.12 34.68
C PHE A 73 17.34 6.49 35.99
N SER A 74 17.01 7.63 36.58
CA SER A 74 17.51 8.01 37.90
C SER A 74 17.09 6.99 38.96
N ALA A 75 15.82 6.57 38.97
CA ALA A 75 15.33 5.59 39.95
C ALA A 75 16.04 4.22 39.84
N SER A 76 16.42 3.81 38.63
CA SER A 76 17.09 2.52 38.39
C SER A 76 18.61 2.57 38.56
N PHE A 77 19.28 3.63 38.09
CA PHE A 77 20.75 3.74 38.12
C PHE A 77 21.31 4.38 39.40
N LEU A 78 20.55 5.25 40.09
CA LEU A 78 21.02 5.95 41.29
C LEU A 78 21.42 5.00 42.44
N PRO A 79 20.69 3.90 42.72
CA PRO A 79 21.13 2.94 43.74
C PRO A 79 22.52 2.37 43.46
N PHE A 80 22.82 2.02 42.20
CA PHE A 80 24.13 1.50 41.79
C PHE A 80 25.23 2.55 41.89
N LEU A 81 24.92 3.79 41.51
CA LEU A 81 25.84 4.92 41.65
C LEU A 81 26.18 5.18 43.13
N ALA A 82 25.18 5.12 44.01
CA ALA A 82 25.33 5.37 45.44
C ALA A 82 26.15 4.27 46.14
N THR A 83 26.00 3.01 45.75
CA THR A 83 26.70 1.89 46.40
C THR A 83 28.09 1.61 45.82
N GLY A 84 28.28 1.80 44.52
CA GLY A 84 29.49 1.33 43.83
C GLY A 84 30.12 2.35 42.89
N GLY A 85 29.72 3.62 43.00
CA GLY A 85 30.30 4.74 42.26
C GLY A 85 30.11 4.65 40.73
N PRO A 86 30.79 5.52 39.97
CA PRO A 86 30.68 5.58 38.50
C PRO A 86 31.11 4.28 37.81
N GLN A 87 32.04 3.53 38.40
CA GLN A 87 32.54 2.27 37.83
C GLN A 87 31.44 1.21 37.72
N SER A 88 30.55 1.12 38.71
CA SER A 88 29.42 0.18 38.67
C SER A 88 28.47 0.46 37.50
N ILE A 89 28.30 1.73 37.10
CA ILE A 89 27.51 2.09 35.92
C ILE A 89 28.21 1.60 34.64
N LEU A 90 29.53 1.83 34.53
CA LEU A 90 30.30 1.37 33.37
C LEU A 90 30.22 -0.16 33.22
N ASP A 91 30.31 -0.90 34.31
CA ASP A 91 30.20 -2.36 34.30
C ASP A 91 28.80 -2.82 33.83
N ILE A 92 27.73 -2.13 34.25
CA ILE A 92 26.37 -2.37 33.76
C ILE A 92 26.29 -2.09 32.25
N LEU A 93 26.84 -0.97 31.77
CA LEU A 93 26.82 -0.59 30.36
C LEU A 93 27.56 -1.62 29.49
N HIS A 94 28.73 -2.10 29.94
CA HIS A 94 29.48 -3.15 29.24
C HIS A 94 28.72 -4.48 29.16
N ARG A 95 27.90 -4.81 30.17
CA ARG A 95 27.04 -6.00 30.14
C ARG A 95 25.80 -5.83 29.27
N LEU A 96 25.23 -4.62 29.23
CA LEU A 96 24.06 -4.31 28.41
C LEU A 96 24.42 -4.27 26.92
N PHE A 97 25.59 -3.73 26.58
CA PHE A 97 26.07 -3.59 25.19
C PHE A 97 27.40 -4.35 25.00
N PRO A 98 27.37 -5.68 24.93
CA PRO A 98 28.57 -6.48 24.70
C PRO A 98 29.03 -6.33 23.25
N ILE A 99 30.12 -5.59 23.02
CA ILE A 99 30.65 -5.28 21.68
C ILE A 99 31.31 -6.51 21.02
N SER A 100 31.76 -7.48 21.81
CA SER A 100 32.49 -8.68 21.35
C SER A 100 31.64 -9.77 20.70
N ARG A 101 30.37 -9.50 20.38
CA ARG A 101 29.52 -10.47 19.69
C ARG A 101 29.56 -10.19 18.20
N GLY A 102 30.17 -11.10 17.43
CA GLY A 102 30.35 -10.97 15.99
C GLY A 102 29.04 -10.79 15.19
N LEU A 103 29.21 -10.37 13.94
CA LEU A 103 28.15 -9.93 13.02
C LEU A 103 27.16 -11.05 12.63
N THR A 104 27.62 -12.31 12.59
CA THR A 104 26.83 -13.44 12.08
C THR A 104 26.70 -14.54 13.12
N HIS A 105 25.46 -14.94 13.40
CA HIS A 105 25.13 -16.10 14.22
C HIS A 105 24.98 -17.35 13.38
N ALA A 106 24.92 -18.52 14.01
CA ALA A 106 24.63 -19.80 13.35
C ALA A 106 23.40 -19.80 12.44
N PHE A 107 22.43 -18.93 12.74
CA PHE A 107 21.10 -18.89 12.15
C PHE A 107 20.85 -17.69 11.24
N TRP A 108 21.90 -16.88 10.97
CA TRP A 108 21.86 -15.64 10.18
C TRP A 108 20.53 -14.87 10.35
N ALA A 109 20.50 -13.79 11.15
CA ALA A 109 19.30 -12.96 11.17
C ALA A 109 18.96 -12.49 9.73
N PRO A 110 17.67 -12.44 9.33
CA PRO A 110 17.28 -12.09 7.96
C PRO A 110 17.40 -10.58 7.73
N ASN A 111 18.63 -10.08 7.72
CA ASN A 111 19.00 -8.68 7.61
C ASN A 111 19.92 -8.46 6.40
N PHE A 112 20.39 -7.23 6.20
CA PHE A 112 21.24 -6.87 5.06
C PHE A 112 22.53 -7.71 4.98
N TRP A 113 23.14 -8.00 6.14
CA TRP A 113 24.43 -8.67 6.22
C TRP A 113 24.37 -10.11 5.69
N THR A 114 23.24 -10.78 5.80
CA THR A 114 23.00 -12.09 5.16
C THR A 114 23.22 -12.05 3.65
N LEU A 115 22.72 -11.01 2.96
CA LEU A 115 22.92 -10.85 1.52
C LEU A 115 24.37 -10.46 1.21
N TYR A 116 24.97 -9.63 2.06
CA TYR A 116 26.37 -9.22 1.94
C TYR A 116 27.32 -10.42 2.03
N ASN A 117 27.10 -11.31 2.99
CA ASN A 117 27.90 -12.52 3.17
C ASN A 117 27.70 -13.52 2.03
N LEU A 118 26.47 -13.65 1.52
CA LEU A 118 26.25 -14.47 0.31
C LEU A 118 27.03 -13.90 -0.87
N LEU A 119 27.01 -12.57 -1.06
CA LEU A 119 27.74 -11.93 -2.15
C LEU A 119 29.25 -12.17 -2.01
N ASP A 120 29.82 -12.02 -0.82
CA ASP A 120 31.22 -12.33 -0.55
C ASP A 120 31.56 -13.80 -0.88
N LEU A 121 30.71 -14.75 -0.48
CA LEU A 121 30.88 -16.17 -0.78
C LEU A 121 30.83 -16.47 -2.28
N VAL A 122 29.90 -15.84 -3.00
CA VAL A 122 29.78 -15.98 -4.47
C VAL A 122 31.01 -15.41 -5.16
N LEU A 123 31.45 -14.21 -4.76
CA LEU A 123 32.65 -13.57 -5.29
C LEU A 123 33.90 -14.42 -5.03
N TYR A 124 34.05 -14.97 -3.82
CA TYR A 124 35.14 -15.89 -3.48
C TYR A 124 35.16 -17.14 -4.37
N LYS A 125 33.99 -17.74 -4.64
CA LYS A 125 33.91 -18.89 -5.56
C LYS A 125 34.26 -18.49 -7.00
N LEU A 126 33.81 -17.32 -7.45
CA LEU A 126 34.12 -16.81 -8.78
C LEU A 126 35.61 -16.53 -8.96
N THR A 127 36.28 -15.92 -7.97
CA THR A 127 37.73 -15.69 -8.02
C THR A 127 38.52 -16.99 -8.12
N ARG A 128 38.10 -18.04 -7.39
CA ARG A 128 38.68 -19.39 -7.49
C ARG A 128 38.46 -20.04 -8.85
N ILE A 129 37.26 -19.94 -9.42
CA ILE A 129 36.94 -20.49 -10.75
C ILE A 129 37.72 -19.76 -11.85
N LEU A 130 37.78 -18.44 -11.78
CA LEU A 130 38.48 -17.58 -12.74
C LEU A 130 40.00 -17.53 -12.51
N LYS A 131 40.51 -18.17 -11.45
CA LYS A 131 41.92 -18.15 -11.02
C LYS A 131 42.48 -16.74 -10.81
N VAL A 132 41.62 -15.78 -10.49
CA VAL A 132 41.99 -14.41 -10.13
C VAL A 132 42.16 -14.37 -8.61
N ALA A 133 43.31 -13.95 -8.09
CA ALA A 133 43.61 -13.93 -6.64
C ALA A 133 43.45 -15.29 -5.90
N PRO A 134 44.27 -16.31 -6.22
CA PRO A 134 44.17 -17.66 -5.64
C PRO A 134 44.49 -17.74 -4.13
N ASN A 135 45.12 -16.70 -3.56
CA ASN A 135 45.61 -16.66 -2.18
C ASN A 135 44.56 -16.18 -1.15
N LEU A 136 43.32 -15.97 -1.57
CA LEU A 136 42.26 -15.53 -0.66
C LEU A 136 41.87 -16.63 0.33
N VAL A 137 41.70 -16.25 1.60
CA VAL A 137 41.25 -17.14 2.67
C VAL A 137 39.78 -17.50 2.45
N ALA A 138 39.42 -18.76 2.67
CA ALA A 138 38.04 -19.20 2.52
C ALA A 138 37.13 -18.58 3.60
N PRO A 139 35.89 -18.19 3.25
CA PRO A 139 34.98 -17.59 4.20
C PRO A 139 34.57 -18.59 5.29
N SER A 140 34.60 -18.14 6.55
CA SER A 140 34.37 -18.98 7.74
C SER A 140 33.01 -18.76 8.41
N TYR A 141 32.26 -17.74 7.98
CA TYR A 141 30.92 -17.40 8.50
C TYR A 141 29.82 -18.41 8.14
N THR A 142 30.13 -19.45 7.37
CA THR A 142 29.21 -20.58 7.08
C THR A 142 29.28 -21.71 8.11
N ASN A 143 30.22 -21.62 9.06
CA ASN A 143 30.49 -22.69 10.04
C ASN A 143 29.55 -22.67 11.26
N GLY A 144 28.57 -21.77 11.28
CA GLY A 144 27.52 -21.81 12.29
C GLY A 144 27.94 -21.35 13.68
N LEU A 145 29.09 -20.73 13.86
CA LEU A 145 29.56 -20.23 15.17
C LEU A 145 29.32 -18.72 15.29
N VAL A 146 29.24 -18.21 16.52
CA VAL A 146 29.13 -16.78 16.80
C VAL A 146 30.53 -16.24 17.04
N GLN A 147 31.19 -15.76 16.00
CA GLN A 147 32.54 -15.18 16.09
C GLN A 147 32.63 -13.93 15.21
N GLU A 148 33.64 -13.11 15.48
CA GLU A 148 34.03 -12.08 14.52
C GLU A 148 34.72 -12.78 13.34
N TYR A 149 34.20 -12.54 12.14
CA TYR A 149 34.71 -13.12 10.91
C TYR A 149 35.23 -12.03 10.00
N GLU A 150 36.34 -12.32 9.33
CA GLU A 150 36.83 -11.50 8.24
C GLU A 150 36.22 -11.99 6.91
N HIS A 151 35.77 -11.03 6.12
CA HIS A 151 35.27 -11.25 4.76
C HIS A 151 36.45 -11.54 3.83
N SER A 152 36.23 -12.42 2.87
CA SER A 152 37.30 -12.91 1.99
C SER A 152 37.61 -11.94 0.86
N VAL A 153 36.59 -11.31 0.27
CA VAL A 153 36.69 -10.43 -0.90
C VAL A 153 36.17 -9.04 -0.55
N LEU A 154 35.02 -8.96 0.12
CA LEU A 154 34.38 -7.71 0.49
C LEU A 154 35.04 -7.06 1.72
N PRO A 155 34.88 -5.74 1.92
CA PRO A 155 35.38 -5.06 3.12
C PRO A 155 34.80 -5.61 4.43
N ASN A 156 35.66 -5.76 5.44
CA ASN A 156 35.24 -6.15 6.79
C ASN A 156 34.27 -5.13 7.38
N VAL A 157 33.22 -5.63 8.03
CA VAL A 157 32.16 -4.82 8.62
C VAL A 157 32.49 -4.53 10.09
N SER A 158 32.65 -3.25 10.44
CA SER A 158 32.92 -2.81 11.82
C SER A 158 31.64 -2.41 12.58
N PRO A 159 31.57 -2.59 13.91
CA PRO A 159 30.42 -2.13 14.70
C PRO A 159 30.10 -0.64 14.50
N ILE A 160 31.12 0.21 14.45
CA ILE A 160 30.95 1.66 14.24
C ILE A 160 30.40 1.95 12.84
N GLY A 161 30.89 1.26 11.81
CA GLY A 161 30.39 1.41 10.44
C GLY A 161 28.90 1.06 10.32
N THR A 162 28.48 -0.03 10.97
CA THR A 162 27.05 -0.39 10.99
C THR A 162 26.19 0.60 11.77
N LEU A 163 26.69 1.15 12.89
CA LEU A 163 25.98 2.18 13.64
C LEU A 163 25.76 3.43 12.80
N ILE A 164 26.78 3.88 12.06
CA ILE A 164 26.67 5.00 11.13
C ILE A 164 25.59 4.70 10.08
N LEU A 165 25.60 3.49 9.50
CA LEU A 165 24.61 3.09 8.49
C LEU A 165 23.18 3.08 9.04
N VAL A 166 22.97 2.55 10.25
CA VAL A 166 21.67 2.58 10.95
C VAL A 166 21.21 4.02 11.18
N VAL A 167 22.08 4.89 11.69
CA VAL A 167 21.73 6.29 11.98
C VAL A 167 21.42 7.04 10.69
N VAL A 168 22.30 6.99 9.69
CA VAL A 168 22.09 7.69 8.41
C VAL A 168 20.81 7.21 7.72
N SER A 169 20.60 5.89 7.60
CA SER A 169 19.39 5.35 6.98
C SER A 169 18.12 5.75 7.72
N SER A 170 18.16 5.73 9.06
CA SER A 170 17.03 6.18 9.91
C SER A 170 16.76 7.67 9.70
N LEU A 171 17.79 8.51 9.75
CA LEU A 171 17.65 9.96 9.58
C LEU A 171 17.05 10.30 8.21
N VAL A 172 17.57 9.72 7.13
CA VAL A 172 17.04 9.93 5.77
C VAL A 172 15.56 9.57 5.70
N ALA A 173 15.18 8.41 6.25
CA ALA A 173 13.78 7.97 6.23
C ALA A 173 12.87 8.85 7.10
N MET A 174 13.32 9.27 8.29
CA MET A 174 12.55 10.15 9.18
C MET A 174 12.39 11.55 8.60
N PHE A 175 13.45 12.16 8.08
CA PHE A 175 13.36 13.47 7.45
C PHE A 175 12.44 13.45 6.23
N ALA A 176 12.49 12.40 5.42
CA ALA A 176 11.59 12.27 4.28
C ALA A 176 10.11 12.09 4.70
N LEU A 177 9.83 11.37 5.79
CA LEU A 177 8.48 11.30 6.39
C LEU A 177 7.98 12.68 6.80
N ILE A 178 8.83 13.48 7.45
CA ILE A 178 8.49 14.83 7.89
C ILE A 178 8.29 15.78 6.71
N TRP A 179 9.26 15.83 5.80
CA TRP A 179 9.29 16.79 4.69
C TRP A 179 8.07 16.66 3.79
N ARG A 180 7.63 15.43 3.53
CA ARG A 180 6.46 15.20 2.68
C ARG A 180 5.14 15.43 3.39
N GLY A 181 5.13 15.48 4.73
CA GLY A 181 3.95 15.81 5.54
C GLY A 181 2.76 14.87 5.39
N LYS A 182 2.90 13.73 4.70
CA LYS A 182 1.79 12.85 4.32
C LYS A 182 1.31 11.93 5.45
N GLU A 183 2.17 11.57 6.39
CA GLU A 183 1.87 10.61 7.45
C GLU A 183 2.39 11.14 8.79
N ARG A 184 1.50 11.34 9.77
CA ARG A 184 1.84 11.82 11.13
C ARG A 184 1.55 10.78 12.21
N ASP A 185 1.39 9.51 11.86
CA ASP A 185 1.16 8.45 12.85
C ASP A 185 2.49 7.97 13.44
N PHE A 186 2.65 8.01 14.76
CA PHE A 186 3.85 7.51 15.43
C PHE A 186 4.18 6.04 15.07
N SER A 187 3.16 5.22 14.79
CA SER A 187 3.32 3.80 14.44
C SER A 187 4.23 3.60 13.22
N ILE A 188 4.18 4.51 12.23
CA ILE A 188 5.09 4.43 11.08
C ILE A 188 6.52 4.87 11.46
N PHE A 189 6.67 5.89 12.31
CA PHE A 189 7.98 6.32 12.83
C PHE A 189 8.64 5.19 13.62
N ALA A 190 7.91 4.54 14.52
CA ALA A 190 8.41 3.39 15.28
C ALA A 190 8.79 2.22 14.36
N THR A 191 7.96 1.91 13.35
CA THR A 191 8.24 0.84 12.40
C THR A 191 9.53 1.10 11.61
N ILE A 192 9.67 2.28 11.02
CA ILE A 192 10.83 2.63 10.18
C ILE A 192 12.11 2.66 11.02
N SER A 193 12.04 3.21 12.23
CA SER A 193 13.15 3.21 13.19
C SER A 193 13.60 1.77 13.45
N ALA A 194 12.68 0.91 13.92
CA ALA A 194 13.01 -0.47 14.24
C ALA A 194 13.49 -1.27 13.04
N LEU A 195 12.97 -0.98 11.86
CA LEU A 195 13.36 -1.63 10.62
C LEU A 195 14.79 -1.26 10.20
N CYS A 196 15.21 0.01 10.30
CA CYS A 196 16.60 0.41 10.06
C CYS A 196 17.57 -0.26 11.05
N PHE A 197 17.22 -0.27 12.35
CA PHE A 197 18.02 -0.94 13.38
C PHE A 197 18.14 -2.45 13.14
N PHE A 198 17.05 -3.11 12.76
CA PHE A 198 17.06 -4.54 12.47
C PHE A 198 17.83 -4.87 11.18
N TYR A 199 17.66 -4.07 10.13
CA TYR A 199 18.19 -4.37 8.81
C TYR A 199 19.70 -4.11 8.70
N PHE A 200 20.21 -3.04 9.32
CA PHE A 200 21.63 -2.67 9.29
C PHE A 200 22.38 -2.88 10.60
N GLY A 201 21.71 -3.32 11.68
CA GLY A 201 22.36 -3.50 12.97
C GLY A 201 23.51 -4.52 12.94
N TYR A 202 24.57 -4.26 13.70
CA TYR A 202 25.74 -5.16 13.79
C TYR A 202 25.36 -6.55 14.30
N HIS A 203 24.64 -6.59 15.41
CA HIS A 203 24.31 -7.81 16.10
C HIS A 203 22.80 -7.88 16.32
N VAL A 204 22.12 -8.57 15.42
CA VAL A 204 20.66 -8.70 15.39
C VAL A 204 20.29 -10.17 15.48
N HIS A 205 19.23 -10.45 16.22
CA HIS A 205 18.64 -11.79 16.30
C HIS A 205 17.34 -11.83 15.50
N GLU A 206 17.01 -13.01 14.96
CA GLU A 206 15.81 -13.29 14.17
C GLU A 206 14.55 -12.81 14.90
N LYS A 207 14.45 -13.08 16.22
CA LYS A 207 13.33 -12.67 17.08
C LYS A 207 13.11 -11.16 17.17
N ALA A 208 14.11 -10.33 16.85
CA ALA A 208 13.98 -8.87 16.92
C ALA A 208 13.04 -8.31 15.85
N ILE A 209 12.72 -9.10 14.81
CA ILE A 209 11.76 -8.72 13.76
C ILE A 209 10.38 -8.35 14.32
N ILE A 210 10.03 -8.87 15.50
CA ILE A 210 8.77 -8.53 16.20
C ILE A 210 8.65 -7.04 16.52
N LEU A 211 9.78 -6.34 16.70
CA LEU A 211 9.79 -4.90 16.95
C LEU A 211 9.35 -4.11 15.71
N ILE A 212 9.47 -4.68 14.51
CA ILE A 212 8.93 -4.08 13.29
C ILE A 212 7.44 -4.36 13.20
N THR A 213 7.03 -5.62 13.42
CA THR A 213 5.67 -6.06 13.15
C THR A 213 4.64 -5.49 14.12
N ILE A 214 4.98 -5.25 15.38
CA ILE A 214 4.05 -4.71 16.39
C ILE A 214 3.52 -3.31 15.98
N PRO A 215 4.38 -2.27 15.84
CA PRO A 215 3.90 -0.94 15.44
C PRO A 215 3.30 -0.96 14.03
N TYR A 216 3.82 -1.79 13.11
CA TYR A 216 3.26 -1.87 11.77
C TYR A 216 1.85 -2.49 11.74
N THR A 217 1.53 -3.39 12.66
CA THR A 217 0.18 -3.95 12.82
C THR A 217 -0.82 -2.84 13.14
N ILE A 218 -0.47 -1.97 14.09
CA ILE A 218 -1.31 -0.83 14.50
C ILE A 218 -1.50 0.13 13.33
N TYR A 219 -0.40 0.45 12.64
CA TYR A 219 -0.43 1.30 11.46
C TYR A 219 -1.33 0.76 10.35
N ALA A 220 -1.23 -0.55 10.05
CA ALA A 220 -2.03 -1.19 9.02
C ALA A 220 -3.51 -1.34 9.40
N ILE A 221 -3.85 -1.46 10.69
CA ILE A 221 -5.25 -1.45 11.16
C ILE A 221 -5.89 -0.07 10.92
N LYS A 222 -5.17 1.01 11.21
CA LYS A 222 -5.65 2.38 10.96
C LYS A 222 -5.70 2.72 9.47
N ASN A 223 -4.79 2.13 8.69
CA ASN A 223 -4.68 2.33 7.25
C ASN A 223 -4.71 0.99 6.50
N PRO A 224 -5.92 0.42 6.26
CA PRO A 224 -6.04 -0.95 5.76
C PRO A 224 -5.43 -1.25 4.39
N LYS A 225 -5.10 -0.22 3.59
CA LYS A 225 -4.28 -0.35 2.37
C LYS A 225 -2.91 -1.02 2.61
N PHE A 226 -2.42 -1.05 3.85
CA PHE A 226 -1.16 -1.70 4.20
C PHE A 226 -1.29 -3.12 4.72
N ILE A 227 -2.51 -3.64 4.89
CA ILE A 227 -2.70 -4.99 5.43
C ILE A 227 -1.98 -6.04 4.57
N LYS A 228 -1.91 -5.86 3.25
CA LYS A 228 -1.14 -6.76 2.37
C LYS A 228 0.35 -6.82 2.73
N ASN A 229 0.94 -5.67 3.08
CA ASN A 229 2.34 -5.57 3.48
C ASN A 229 2.53 -6.11 4.90
N LEU A 230 1.53 -5.94 5.77
CA LEU A 230 1.53 -6.49 7.13
C LEU A 230 1.56 -8.01 7.08
N ILE A 231 0.67 -8.62 6.30
CA ILE A 231 0.63 -10.08 6.12
C ILE A 231 1.99 -10.55 5.61
N PHE A 232 2.56 -9.86 4.61
CA PHE A 232 3.87 -10.20 4.05
C PHE A 232 5.00 -10.22 5.09
N ILE A 233 5.19 -9.12 5.85
CA ILE A 233 6.26 -9.07 6.87
C ILE A 233 6.00 -10.03 8.04
N GLN A 234 4.74 -10.29 8.38
CA GLN A 234 4.38 -11.28 9.41
C GLN A 234 4.68 -12.72 8.98
N GLN A 235 4.52 -13.06 7.70
CA GLN A 235 4.94 -14.36 7.18
C GLN A 235 6.46 -14.51 7.25
N ILE A 236 7.23 -13.48 6.83
CA ILE A 236 8.69 -13.47 6.97
C ILE A 236 9.10 -13.63 8.43
N ALA A 237 8.47 -12.89 9.35
CA ALA A 237 8.71 -13.00 10.78
C ALA A 237 8.44 -14.42 11.30
N THR A 238 7.34 -15.03 10.88
CA THR A 238 6.97 -16.40 11.29
C THR A 238 8.02 -17.42 10.82
N PHE A 239 8.37 -17.42 9.53
CA PHE A 239 9.33 -18.36 8.96
C PHE A 239 10.76 -18.11 9.46
N SER A 240 11.14 -16.87 9.79
CA SER A 240 12.45 -16.56 10.37
C SER A 240 12.67 -17.19 11.75
N ILE A 241 11.59 -17.50 12.48
CA ILE A 241 11.64 -18.08 13.83
C ILE A 241 11.57 -19.61 13.79
N PHE A 242 11.09 -20.22 12.70
CA PHE A 242 10.96 -21.67 12.59
C PHE A 242 12.25 -22.47 12.86
N PRO A 243 13.44 -22.02 12.43
CA PRO A 243 14.70 -22.68 12.80
C PRO A 243 14.95 -22.81 14.31
N LEU A 244 14.35 -21.93 15.13
CA LEU A 244 14.48 -21.97 16.58
C LEU A 244 13.58 -23.06 17.21
N LEU A 245 12.61 -23.59 16.47
CA LEU A 245 11.66 -24.63 16.87
C LEU A 245 12.00 -25.94 16.13
N PHE A 246 13.12 -26.55 16.51
CA PHE A 246 13.73 -27.67 15.77
C PHE A 246 13.43 -29.06 16.38
N THR A 247 12.82 -29.14 17.56
CA THR A 247 12.56 -30.46 18.17
C THR A 247 11.40 -31.16 17.47
N LYS A 248 11.42 -32.51 17.43
CA LYS A 248 10.42 -33.30 16.70
C LYS A 248 8.97 -33.01 17.10
N PHE A 249 8.73 -32.78 18.39
CA PHE A 249 7.40 -32.43 18.90
C PHE A 249 6.97 -31.03 18.46
N GLU A 250 7.89 -30.07 18.44
CA GLU A 250 7.63 -28.70 18.02
C GLU A 250 7.34 -28.57 16.52
N ILE A 251 7.78 -29.52 15.67
CA ILE A 251 7.56 -29.45 14.22
C ILE A 251 6.06 -29.41 13.87
N LEU A 252 5.23 -30.24 14.50
CA LEU A 252 3.79 -30.21 14.24
C LEU A 252 3.18 -28.90 14.76
N VAL A 253 3.59 -28.48 15.96
CA VAL A 253 3.08 -27.28 16.62
C VAL A 253 3.42 -26.02 15.84
N LYS A 254 4.66 -25.87 15.35
CA LYS A 254 5.10 -24.68 14.60
C LYS A 254 4.27 -24.48 13.33
N TYR A 255 3.99 -25.56 12.58
CA TYR A 255 3.20 -25.47 11.36
C TYR A 255 1.72 -25.24 11.63
N ALA A 256 1.16 -25.92 12.65
CA ALA A 256 -0.23 -25.71 13.06
C ALA A 256 -0.46 -24.25 13.49
N ILE A 257 0.43 -23.69 14.32
CA ILE A 257 0.35 -22.29 14.76
C ILE A 257 0.55 -21.34 13.58
N GLY A 258 1.58 -21.56 12.75
CA GLY A 258 1.88 -20.70 11.59
C GLY A 258 0.71 -20.64 10.59
N ALA A 259 0.15 -21.80 10.22
CA ALA A 259 -0.99 -21.88 9.32
C ALA A 259 -2.26 -21.26 9.93
N THR A 260 -2.54 -21.55 11.20
CA THR A 260 -3.70 -20.97 11.91
C THR A 260 -3.58 -19.45 11.98
N TYR A 261 -2.38 -18.93 12.30
CA TYR A 261 -2.12 -17.50 12.37
C TYR A 261 -2.29 -16.82 11.00
N PHE A 262 -1.77 -17.42 9.92
CA PHE A 262 -1.96 -16.90 8.57
C PHE A 262 -3.45 -16.87 8.14
N LEU A 263 -4.18 -17.96 8.37
CA LEU A 263 -5.62 -18.03 8.07
C LEU A 263 -6.42 -17.03 8.91
N LEU A 264 -6.08 -16.88 10.19
CA LEU A 264 -6.69 -15.88 11.07
C LEU A 264 -6.44 -14.46 10.57
N GLN A 265 -5.23 -14.15 10.11
CA GLN A 265 -4.91 -12.84 9.52
C GLN A 265 -5.77 -12.55 8.29
N LEU A 266 -5.91 -13.51 7.37
CA LEU A 266 -6.74 -13.36 6.17
C LEU A 266 -8.22 -13.22 6.52
N PHE A 267 -8.70 -13.98 7.49
CA PHE A 267 -10.07 -13.90 7.98
C PHE A 267 -10.36 -12.53 8.61
N LEU A 268 -9.48 -12.05 9.51
CA LEU A 268 -9.63 -10.74 10.15
C LEU A 268 -9.52 -9.61 9.12
N ALA A 269 -8.57 -9.68 8.19
CA ALA A 269 -8.44 -8.72 7.10
C ALA A 269 -9.73 -8.63 6.27
N LYS A 270 -10.27 -9.77 5.83
CA LYS A 270 -11.56 -9.84 5.11
C LYS A 270 -12.72 -9.33 5.98
N LYS A 271 -12.78 -9.68 7.26
CA LYS A 271 -13.87 -9.26 8.15
C LYS A 271 -13.86 -7.75 8.39
N MET A 272 -12.69 -7.16 8.59
CA MET A 272 -12.51 -5.73 8.86
C MET A 272 -12.75 -4.86 7.63
N THR A 273 -12.27 -5.30 6.47
CA THR A 273 -12.27 -4.47 5.24
C THR A 273 -13.37 -4.87 4.25
N ARG A 274 -13.93 -6.06 4.38
CA ARG A 274 -14.88 -6.70 3.45
C ARG A 274 -14.37 -6.85 2.01
N VAL A 275 -13.12 -6.50 1.73
CA VAL A 275 -12.55 -6.64 0.39
C VAL A 275 -12.14 -8.10 0.11
N PRO A 276 -12.04 -8.49 -1.17
CA PRO A 276 -11.58 -9.81 -1.57
C PRO A 276 -10.20 -10.14 -1.02
N ILE A 277 -10.02 -11.41 -0.61
CA ILE A 277 -8.75 -11.91 -0.08
C ILE A 277 -7.61 -11.77 -1.12
N SER A 278 -7.93 -11.84 -2.41
CA SER A 278 -6.97 -11.65 -3.50
C SER A 278 -6.23 -10.31 -3.46
N ILE A 279 -6.82 -9.26 -2.85
CA ILE A 279 -6.15 -7.96 -2.67
C ILE A 279 -5.01 -8.06 -1.64
N PHE A 280 -5.16 -8.93 -0.64
CA PHE A 280 -4.14 -9.17 0.39
C PHE A 280 -3.05 -10.16 -0.06
N LEU A 281 -3.32 -10.92 -1.12
CA LEU A 281 -2.45 -11.97 -1.67
C LEU A 281 -2.10 -11.68 -3.14
N PRO A 282 -1.36 -10.59 -3.43
CA PRO A 282 -0.90 -10.32 -4.79
C PRO A 282 0.05 -11.44 -5.24
N THR A 283 0.07 -11.71 -6.56
CA THR A 283 0.84 -12.81 -7.16
C THR A 283 2.30 -12.85 -6.71
N GLY A 284 2.95 -11.69 -6.64
CA GLY A 284 4.34 -11.61 -6.16
C GLY A 284 4.55 -12.12 -4.73
N HIS A 285 3.62 -11.83 -3.81
CA HIS A 285 3.68 -12.35 -2.45
C HIS A 285 3.42 -13.87 -2.42
N CYS A 286 2.48 -14.37 -3.22
CA CYS A 286 2.19 -15.81 -3.31
C CYS A 286 3.40 -16.61 -3.83
N VAL A 287 4.10 -16.11 -4.84
CA VAL A 287 5.35 -16.71 -5.34
C VAL A 287 6.41 -16.74 -4.23
N PHE A 288 6.55 -15.64 -3.48
CA PHE A 288 7.50 -15.56 -2.38
C PHE A 288 7.14 -16.52 -1.22
N TYR A 289 5.87 -16.63 -0.85
CA TYR A 289 5.42 -17.60 0.17
C TYR A 289 5.69 -19.05 -0.26
N THR A 290 5.53 -19.34 -1.56
CA THR A 290 5.88 -20.65 -2.12
C THR A 290 7.37 -20.93 -1.96
N LEU A 291 8.24 -19.95 -2.24
CA LEU A 291 9.68 -20.08 -2.04
C LEU A 291 10.04 -20.31 -0.55
N LEU A 292 9.39 -19.58 0.37
CA LEU A 292 9.57 -19.79 1.81
C LEU A 292 9.17 -21.22 2.24
N MET A 293 8.02 -21.70 1.77
CA MET A 293 7.56 -23.06 2.06
C MET A 293 8.53 -24.11 1.51
N LEU A 294 9.05 -23.93 0.29
CA LEU A 294 10.02 -24.84 -0.30
C LEU A 294 11.33 -24.88 0.49
N ALA A 295 11.85 -23.71 0.91
CA ALA A 295 13.04 -23.63 1.74
C ALA A 295 12.84 -24.34 3.10
N GLU A 296 11.67 -24.17 3.71
CA GLU A 296 11.34 -24.78 5.00
C GLU A 296 11.10 -26.29 4.91
N ILE A 297 10.45 -26.77 3.85
CA ILE A 297 10.30 -28.21 3.56
C ILE A 297 11.68 -28.83 3.33
N TYR A 298 12.55 -28.14 2.59
CA TYR A 298 13.91 -28.60 2.36
C TYR A 298 14.68 -28.74 3.67
N ASN A 299 14.62 -27.73 4.53
CA ASN A 299 15.25 -27.73 5.85
C ASN A 299 14.74 -28.85 6.75
N THR A 300 13.42 -29.02 6.87
CA THR A 300 12.85 -29.94 7.86
C THR A 300 12.87 -31.40 7.42
N PHE A 301 12.66 -31.68 6.12
CA PHE A 301 12.42 -33.05 5.66
C PHE A 301 13.47 -33.55 4.66
N ILE A 302 13.93 -32.70 3.74
CA ILE A 302 14.71 -33.16 2.58
C ILE A 302 16.21 -33.22 2.88
N HIS A 303 16.76 -32.22 3.56
CA HIS A 303 18.20 -32.08 3.70
C HIS A 303 18.84 -33.27 4.43
N ALA A 304 18.33 -33.61 5.62
CA ALA A 304 18.82 -34.74 6.40
C ALA A 304 18.62 -36.09 5.69
N TRP A 305 17.63 -36.18 4.81
CA TRP A 305 17.36 -37.38 4.00
C TRP A 305 18.37 -37.55 2.86
N ILE A 306 18.80 -36.46 2.21
CA ILE A 306 19.75 -36.49 1.09
C ILE A 306 21.21 -36.55 1.57
N PHE A 307 21.60 -35.68 2.50
CA PHE A 307 22.99 -35.45 2.89
C PHE A 307 23.37 -36.08 4.23
N GLY A 308 22.39 -36.62 4.98
CA GLY A 308 22.59 -37.03 6.36
C GLY A 308 22.70 -35.82 7.31
N ALA A 309 22.83 -36.08 8.62
CA ALA A 309 22.77 -35.02 9.63
C ALA A 309 24.03 -34.16 9.77
N LYS A 310 25.19 -34.61 9.25
CA LYS A 310 26.50 -33.97 9.51
C LYS A 310 27.09 -33.23 8.31
N THR A 311 26.58 -33.49 7.10
CA THR A 311 27.14 -32.92 5.88
C THR A 311 26.34 -31.68 5.50
N PHE A 312 26.99 -30.50 5.52
CA PHE A 312 26.35 -29.19 5.30
C PHE A 312 25.24 -28.82 6.29
N GLU A 313 25.44 -29.13 7.58
CA GLU A 313 24.47 -28.92 8.66
C GLU A 313 23.81 -27.53 8.68
N PHE A 314 24.57 -26.46 8.38
CA PHE A 314 24.07 -25.08 8.40
C PHE A 314 23.50 -24.57 7.07
N PHE A 315 23.62 -25.34 5.98
CA PHE A 315 23.16 -24.89 4.67
C PHE A 315 21.65 -24.63 4.58
N PRO A 316 20.77 -25.49 5.13
CA PRO A 316 19.34 -25.23 5.08
C PRO A 316 18.93 -24.01 5.92
N LEU A 317 19.61 -23.78 7.04
CA LEU A 317 19.40 -22.63 7.90
C LEU A 317 19.78 -21.33 7.18
N LEU A 318 20.91 -21.35 6.49
CA LEU A 318 21.37 -20.26 5.62
C LEU A 318 20.38 -20.00 4.48
N LEU A 319 19.81 -21.03 3.87
CA LEU A 319 18.79 -20.88 2.83
C LEU A 319 17.53 -20.17 3.35
N ILE A 320 17.01 -20.58 4.51
CA ILE A 320 15.84 -19.94 5.14
C ILE A 320 16.15 -18.48 5.45
N SER A 321 17.32 -18.20 6.04
CA SER A 321 17.74 -16.85 6.35
C SER A 321 17.83 -15.98 5.10
N LEU A 322 18.42 -16.52 4.02
CA LEU A 322 18.58 -15.83 2.75
C LEU A 322 17.23 -15.44 2.14
N VAL A 323 16.31 -16.40 2.03
CA VAL A 323 14.98 -16.14 1.48
C VAL A 323 14.25 -15.09 2.33
N ASN A 324 14.30 -15.22 3.65
CA ASN A 324 13.70 -14.23 4.54
C ASN A 324 14.35 -12.85 4.42
N SER A 325 15.68 -12.77 4.28
CA SER A 325 16.41 -11.51 4.08
C SER A 325 15.96 -10.81 2.80
N ILE A 326 15.81 -11.54 1.69
CA ILE A 326 15.22 -11.01 0.44
C ILE A 326 13.82 -10.42 0.70
N GLY A 327 13.00 -11.13 1.50
CA GLY A 327 11.68 -10.65 1.92
C GLY A 327 11.75 -9.36 2.74
N VAL A 328 12.65 -9.28 3.73
CA VAL A 328 12.86 -8.06 4.52
C VAL A 328 13.37 -6.92 3.65
N THR A 329 14.26 -7.18 2.69
CA THR A 329 14.73 -6.19 1.71
C THR A 329 13.58 -5.68 0.85
N TRP A 330 12.69 -6.56 0.37
CA TRP A 330 11.50 -6.15 -0.39
C TRP A 330 10.60 -5.26 0.48
N PHE A 331 10.31 -5.67 1.72
CA PHE A 331 9.52 -4.86 2.64
C PHE A 331 10.17 -3.49 2.92
N PHE A 332 11.49 -3.47 3.17
CA PHE A 332 12.27 -2.25 3.36
C PHE A 332 12.19 -1.32 2.16
N ALA A 333 12.41 -1.85 0.95
CA ALA A 333 12.30 -1.09 -0.30
C ALA A 333 10.89 -0.57 -0.52
N THR A 334 9.85 -1.32 -0.15
CA THR A 334 8.44 -0.88 -0.25
C THR A 334 8.15 0.28 0.71
N CYS A 335 8.65 0.20 1.94
CA CYS A 335 8.56 1.28 2.92
C CYS A 335 9.33 2.53 2.45
N LEU A 336 10.57 2.37 2.00
CA LEU A 336 11.37 3.47 1.46
C LEU A 336 10.74 4.08 0.21
N TRP A 337 10.25 3.27 -0.73
CA TRP A 337 9.56 3.77 -1.92
C TRP A 337 8.30 4.55 -1.55
N ARG A 338 7.61 4.19 -0.47
CA ARG A 338 6.47 4.99 -0.02
C ARG A 338 6.91 6.36 0.53
N ILE A 339 7.99 6.38 1.28
CA ILE A 339 8.51 7.58 1.92
C ILE A 339 9.18 8.50 0.88
N LEU A 340 10.07 7.93 0.06
CA LEU A 340 10.93 8.63 -0.90
C LEU A 340 10.40 8.64 -2.33
N GLY A 341 9.54 7.69 -2.71
CA GLY A 341 9.21 7.40 -4.12
C GLY A 341 8.52 8.55 -4.83
N ALA A 342 8.27 8.37 -6.12
CA ALA A 342 7.74 9.36 -7.07
C ALA A 342 7.21 10.67 -6.46
N ASP A 343 7.95 11.75 -6.71
CA ASP A 343 7.50 13.12 -6.51
C ASP A 343 6.15 13.35 -7.24
N GLU A 344 5.40 14.36 -6.81
CA GLU A 344 4.11 14.72 -7.42
C GLU A 344 4.27 14.91 -8.95
N THR A 345 5.40 15.47 -9.37
CA THR A 345 5.82 15.62 -10.77
C THR A 345 5.86 14.29 -11.53
N TRP A 346 6.46 13.24 -10.97
CA TRP A 346 6.52 11.92 -11.60
C TRP A 346 5.14 11.27 -11.69
N ASN A 347 4.31 11.39 -10.65
CA ASN A 347 2.96 10.85 -10.68
C ASN A 347 2.12 11.54 -11.77
N LEU A 348 2.24 12.87 -11.89
CA LEU A 348 1.61 13.64 -12.96
C LEU A 348 2.12 13.22 -14.35
N ALA A 349 3.43 13.00 -14.51
CA ALA A 349 4.00 12.53 -15.77
C ALA A 349 3.48 11.15 -16.17
N LYS A 350 3.43 10.21 -15.22
CA LYS A 350 2.85 8.86 -15.42
C LYS A 350 1.38 8.95 -15.82
N CYS A 351 0.63 9.85 -15.16
CA CYS A 351 -0.77 10.09 -15.47
C CYS A 351 -0.98 10.58 -16.91
N ARG A 352 -0.22 11.62 -17.31
CA ARG A 352 -0.25 12.18 -18.67
C ARG A 352 0.14 11.15 -19.72
N MET A 353 1.18 10.35 -19.46
CA MET A 353 1.61 9.31 -20.38
C MET A 353 0.51 8.26 -20.61
N ARG A 354 -0.23 7.86 -19.57
CA ARG A 354 -1.36 6.94 -19.71
C ARG A 354 -2.48 7.53 -20.57
N GLU A 355 -2.84 8.79 -20.36
CA GLU A 355 -3.84 9.50 -21.18
C GLU A 355 -3.40 9.60 -22.65
N GLU A 356 -2.13 9.91 -22.92
CA GLU A 356 -1.58 9.95 -24.29
C GLU A 356 -1.68 8.59 -24.99
N LEU A 357 -1.35 7.49 -24.29
CA LEU A 357 -1.46 6.14 -24.85
C LEU A 357 -2.91 5.76 -25.18
N ILE A 358 -3.87 6.18 -24.34
CA ILE A 358 -5.30 5.97 -24.58
C ILE A 358 -5.75 6.76 -25.81
N LYS A 359 -5.46 8.06 -25.85
CA LYS A 359 -5.86 8.96 -26.94
C LYS A 359 -5.33 8.53 -28.29
N LYS A 360 -4.06 8.12 -28.36
CA LYS A 360 -3.43 7.68 -29.62
C LYS A 360 -3.87 6.28 -30.06
N ARG A 361 -4.67 5.57 -29.25
CA ARG A 361 -5.13 4.19 -29.52
C ARG A 361 -4.00 3.21 -29.88
N LEU A 362 -2.79 3.45 -29.36
CA LEU A 362 -1.58 2.69 -29.71
C LEU A 362 -1.49 1.34 -29.00
N THR A 363 -2.08 1.24 -27.81
CA THR A 363 -1.88 0.09 -26.90
C THR A 363 -3.17 -0.63 -26.57
N TYR A 364 -4.31 0.07 -26.62
CA TYR A 364 -5.58 -0.44 -26.12
C TYR A 364 -6.53 -0.70 -27.29
N SER A 365 -6.81 -1.98 -27.55
CA SER A 365 -7.84 -2.40 -28.49
C SER A 365 -9.22 -2.34 -27.82
N VAL A 366 -10.24 -1.97 -28.58
CA VAL A 366 -11.63 -1.87 -28.12
C VAL A 366 -12.57 -2.41 -29.19
N GLN A 367 -13.64 -3.08 -28.77
CA GLN A 367 -14.77 -3.38 -29.64
C GLN A 367 -15.47 -2.06 -30.01
N SER A 368 -15.51 -1.72 -31.30
CA SER A 368 -16.25 -0.55 -31.76
C SER A 368 -17.76 -0.82 -31.85
N VAL A 369 -18.55 0.23 -31.63
CA VAL A 369 -20.00 0.23 -31.86
C VAL A 369 -20.30 1.35 -32.85
N ASP A 370 -20.59 0.95 -34.09
CA ASP A 370 -20.83 1.88 -35.20
C ASP A 370 -22.32 2.19 -35.38
N TYR A 371 -23.21 1.30 -34.95
CA TYR A 371 -24.66 1.43 -35.09
C TYR A 371 -25.39 0.96 -33.83
N GLU A 372 -26.43 1.70 -33.42
CA GLU A 372 -27.27 1.36 -32.26
C GLU A 372 -27.94 -0.02 -32.39
N GLU A 373 -28.28 -0.43 -33.61
CA GLU A 373 -29.00 -1.69 -33.90
C GLU A 373 -28.21 -2.95 -33.52
N HIS A 374 -26.89 -2.83 -33.37
CA HIS A 374 -26.02 -3.94 -32.96
C HIS A 374 -25.87 -4.07 -31.43
N VAL A 375 -26.52 -3.22 -30.65
CA VAL A 375 -26.44 -3.23 -29.19
C VAL A 375 -27.58 -4.06 -28.61
N GLU A 376 -27.25 -5.11 -27.87
CA GLU A 376 -28.23 -5.95 -27.19
C GLU A 376 -28.17 -5.79 -25.66
N ILE A 377 -26.97 -5.53 -25.13
CA ILE A 377 -26.73 -5.44 -23.69
C ILE A 377 -25.95 -4.16 -23.36
N VAL A 378 -26.48 -3.39 -22.41
CA VAL A 378 -25.81 -2.21 -21.86
C VAL A 378 -25.47 -2.41 -20.39
N GLY A 379 -24.27 -1.97 -20.01
CA GLY A 379 -23.79 -1.98 -18.63
C GLY A 379 -23.73 -0.56 -18.05
N GLY A 380 -23.90 -0.42 -16.74
CA GLY A 380 -23.64 0.82 -16.02
C GLY A 380 -22.66 0.56 -14.89
N ILE A 381 -21.63 1.40 -14.76
CA ILE A 381 -20.64 1.26 -13.70
C ILE A 381 -20.50 2.53 -12.88
N ASP A 382 -20.41 2.35 -11.57
CA ASP A 382 -20.19 3.42 -10.60
C ASP A 382 -19.27 2.96 -9.45
N ILE A 383 -18.62 3.93 -8.82
CA ILE A 383 -17.77 3.75 -7.64
C ILE A 383 -18.18 4.77 -6.57
N SER A 384 -18.47 4.28 -5.37
CA SER A 384 -18.77 5.13 -4.21
C SER A 384 -17.73 4.93 -3.12
N ALA A 385 -17.23 6.02 -2.55
CA ALA A 385 -16.25 6.02 -1.46
C ALA A 385 -16.91 6.22 -0.08
N SER A 386 -16.32 5.62 0.95
CA SER A 386 -16.71 5.86 2.34
C SER A 386 -16.43 7.29 2.78
N LYS A 387 -17.29 7.83 3.65
CA LYS A 387 -17.12 9.15 4.25
C LYS A 387 -16.02 9.17 5.30
N THR A 388 -15.81 8.06 6.00
CA THR A 388 -14.79 7.95 7.06
C THR A 388 -13.40 7.74 6.47
N ASN A 389 -13.30 6.97 5.38
CA ASN A 389 -12.03 6.73 4.69
C ASN A 389 -12.22 6.63 3.16
N PRO A 390 -11.79 7.65 2.40
CA PRO A 390 -12.04 7.73 0.95
C PRO A 390 -11.18 6.77 0.11
N ASP A 391 -10.31 5.97 0.72
CA ASP A 391 -9.62 4.86 0.04
C ASP A 391 -10.50 3.60 -0.02
N PHE A 392 -11.51 3.49 0.86
CA PHE A 392 -12.48 2.40 0.83
C PHE A 392 -13.64 2.73 -0.09
N VAL A 393 -13.86 1.84 -1.05
CA VAL A 393 -14.87 2.05 -2.08
C VAL A 393 -15.68 0.79 -2.32
N VAL A 394 -16.91 0.98 -2.78
CA VAL A 394 -17.69 -0.11 -3.39
C VAL A 394 -17.84 0.21 -4.86
N ILE A 395 -17.46 -0.74 -5.70
CA ILE A 395 -17.73 -0.70 -7.14
C ILE A 395 -19.00 -1.46 -7.39
N SER A 396 -19.88 -0.92 -8.23
CA SER A 396 -21.11 -1.56 -8.65
C SER A 396 -21.22 -1.54 -10.17
N PHE A 397 -21.58 -2.68 -10.76
CA PHE A 397 -21.73 -2.90 -12.19
C PHE A 397 -23.10 -3.51 -12.47
N SER A 398 -23.99 -2.74 -13.09
CA SER A 398 -25.37 -3.11 -13.41
C SER A 398 -25.49 -3.44 -14.90
N ILE A 399 -26.39 -4.36 -15.26
CA ILE A 399 -26.48 -4.91 -16.61
C ILE A 399 -27.94 -4.98 -17.01
N PHE A 400 -28.23 -4.52 -18.22
CA PHE A 400 -29.57 -4.36 -18.75
C PHE A 400 -29.64 -4.78 -20.22
N THR A 401 -30.81 -5.25 -20.66
CA THR A 401 -31.08 -5.40 -22.09
C THR A 401 -31.27 -4.05 -22.77
N TYR A 402 -30.98 -4.00 -24.06
CA TYR A 402 -31.21 -2.86 -24.92
C TYR A 402 -32.22 -3.25 -26.03
N PRO A 403 -33.14 -2.36 -26.44
CA PRO A 403 -33.45 -1.03 -25.89
C PRO A 403 -34.42 -1.06 -24.69
N ASN A 404 -34.91 -2.24 -24.31
CA ASN A 404 -36.02 -2.39 -23.36
C ASN A 404 -35.66 -2.07 -21.89
N LEU A 405 -34.37 -2.04 -21.55
CA LEU A 405 -33.87 -1.82 -20.18
C LEU A 405 -34.43 -2.81 -19.16
N LEU A 406 -34.56 -4.09 -19.52
CA LEU A 406 -34.82 -5.13 -18.53
C LEU A 406 -33.54 -5.34 -17.70
N HIS A 407 -33.64 -5.21 -16.38
CA HIS A 407 -32.53 -5.45 -15.47
C HIS A 407 -32.16 -6.94 -15.45
N LEU A 408 -30.93 -7.28 -15.84
CA LEU A 408 -30.44 -8.66 -15.88
C LEU A 408 -29.67 -9.02 -14.61
N ALA A 409 -28.74 -8.16 -14.19
CA ALA A 409 -27.88 -8.42 -13.04
C ALA A 409 -27.29 -7.14 -12.45
N THR A 410 -26.88 -7.19 -11.19
CA THR A 410 -25.98 -6.20 -10.58
C THR A 410 -24.92 -6.93 -9.78
N PHE A 411 -23.67 -6.64 -10.09
CA PHE A 411 -22.50 -7.14 -9.37
C PHE A 411 -21.89 -6.01 -8.56
N SER A 412 -21.40 -6.30 -7.36
CA SER A 412 -20.71 -5.30 -6.55
C SER A 412 -19.59 -5.94 -5.74
N ASP A 413 -18.54 -5.17 -5.48
CA ASP A 413 -17.40 -5.63 -4.67
C ASP A 413 -16.75 -4.46 -3.92
N CYS A 414 -16.29 -4.76 -2.71
CA CYS A 414 -15.54 -3.81 -1.89
C CYS A 414 -14.09 -3.76 -2.38
N GLN A 415 -13.53 -2.56 -2.53
CA GLN A 415 -12.17 -2.36 -3.00
C GLN A 415 -11.44 -1.34 -2.13
N ILE A 416 -10.10 -1.35 -2.23
CA ILE A 416 -9.23 -0.32 -1.66
C ILE A 416 -8.49 0.37 -2.81
N LEU A 417 -8.56 1.70 -2.84
CA LEU A 417 -7.80 2.55 -3.73
C LEU A 417 -6.39 2.75 -3.18
N GLU A 418 -5.37 2.37 -3.95
CA GLU A 418 -3.97 2.52 -3.56
C GLU A 418 -3.35 3.81 -4.09
N THR A 419 -3.87 4.28 -5.23
CA THR A 419 -3.41 5.50 -5.90
C THR A 419 -3.92 6.73 -5.13
N PRO A 420 -3.05 7.70 -4.81
CA PRO A 420 -3.48 8.93 -4.15
C PRO A 420 -4.40 9.75 -5.07
N TYR A 421 -5.26 10.57 -4.48
CA TYR A 421 -6.04 11.55 -5.23
C TYR A 421 -5.13 12.66 -5.78
N ILE A 422 -5.14 12.82 -7.10
CA ILE A 422 -4.46 13.91 -7.79
C ILE A 422 -5.56 14.74 -8.47
N PRO A 423 -5.68 16.06 -8.19
CA PRO A 423 -6.69 16.91 -8.81
C PRO A 423 -6.70 16.76 -10.33
N GLN A 424 -7.89 16.72 -10.91
CA GLN A 424 -8.15 16.48 -12.33
C GLN A 424 -7.77 15.10 -12.88
N PHE A 425 -7.09 14.21 -12.14
CA PHE A 425 -6.73 12.85 -12.58
C PHE A 425 -7.51 11.76 -11.82
N LEU A 426 -8.76 12.05 -11.46
CA LEU A 426 -9.64 11.11 -10.75
C LEU A 426 -9.77 9.77 -11.49
N ALA A 427 -9.91 9.82 -12.82
CA ALA A 427 -10.01 8.62 -13.66
C ALA A 427 -8.84 7.64 -13.45
N ILE A 428 -7.63 8.14 -13.23
CA ILE A 428 -6.46 7.28 -13.06
C ILE A 428 -6.46 6.58 -11.70
N ARG A 429 -7.07 7.20 -10.69
CA ARG A 429 -7.22 6.60 -9.37
C ARG A 429 -8.23 5.44 -9.38
N GLU A 430 -9.31 5.56 -10.16
CA GLU A 430 -10.47 4.68 -10.06
C GLU A 430 -10.63 3.71 -11.24
N ALA A 431 -10.35 4.16 -12.48
CA ALA A 431 -10.66 3.41 -13.69
C ALA A 431 -9.98 2.04 -13.76
N GLU A 432 -8.80 1.88 -13.17
CA GLU A 432 -8.12 0.58 -13.14
C GLU A 432 -8.86 -0.45 -12.29
N LYS A 433 -9.39 -0.04 -11.13
CA LYS A 433 -10.20 -0.90 -10.27
C LYS A 433 -11.57 -1.17 -10.88
N LEU A 434 -12.19 -0.14 -11.47
CA LEU A 434 -13.43 -0.25 -12.23
C LEU A 434 -13.28 -1.28 -13.37
N ALA A 435 -12.31 -1.10 -14.25
CA ALA A 435 -12.08 -1.96 -15.40
C ALA A 435 -11.69 -3.40 -14.99
N ALA A 436 -10.84 -3.56 -13.97
CA ALA A 436 -10.51 -4.89 -13.46
C ALA A 436 -11.74 -5.62 -12.91
N PHE A 437 -12.65 -4.91 -12.25
CA PHE A 437 -13.90 -5.48 -11.77
C PHE A 437 -14.84 -5.89 -12.92
N VAL A 438 -14.98 -5.05 -13.95
CA VAL A 438 -15.74 -5.40 -15.18
C VAL A 438 -15.18 -6.65 -15.85
N ARG A 439 -13.87 -6.70 -16.10
CA ARG A 439 -13.23 -7.86 -16.75
C ARG A 439 -13.47 -9.13 -15.95
N LYS A 440 -13.28 -9.09 -14.62
CA LYS A 440 -13.59 -10.21 -13.73
C LYS A 440 -15.04 -10.65 -13.83
N CYS A 441 -16.00 -9.71 -13.87
CA CYS A 441 -17.41 -10.05 -14.03
C CYS A 441 -17.69 -10.70 -15.39
N CYS A 442 -17.11 -10.19 -16.47
CA CYS A 442 -17.29 -10.74 -17.81
C CYS A 442 -16.63 -12.12 -17.98
N GLU A 443 -15.47 -12.35 -17.34
CA GLU A 443 -14.81 -13.66 -17.30
C GLU A 443 -15.64 -14.69 -16.52
N GLN A 444 -16.20 -14.29 -15.38
CA GLN A 444 -17.03 -15.17 -14.55
C GLN A 444 -18.41 -15.41 -15.13
N TRP A 445 -18.98 -14.42 -15.81
CA TRP A 445 -20.33 -14.45 -16.37
C TRP A 445 -20.37 -13.96 -17.82
N PRO A 446 -19.88 -14.75 -18.79
CA PRO A 446 -19.73 -14.32 -20.17
C PRO A 446 -21.03 -13.84 -20.83
N ASN A 447 -22.17 -14.47 -20.49
CA ASN A 447 -23.49 -14.12 -21.01
C ASN A 447 -23.98 -12.73 -20.58
N PHE A 448 -23.31 -12.09 -19.63
CA PHE A 448 -23.64 -10.74 -19.18
C PHE A 448 -22.63 -9.68 -19.65
N ARG A 449 -21.70 -10.04 -20.54
CA ARG A 449 -20.78 -9.04 -21.10
C ARG A 449 -21.58 -7.99 -21.91
N PRO A 450 -21.52 -6.70 -21.58
CA PRO A 450 -22.22 -5.68 -22.34
C PRO A 450 -21.50 -5.34 -23.64
N ASP A 451 -22.25 -4.79 -24.60
CA ASP A 451 -21.71 -4.17 -25.81
C ASP A 451 -21.20 -2.77 -25.51
N VAL A 452 -21.90 -2.06 -24.62
CA VAL A 452 -21.59 -0.67 -24.24
C VAL A 452 -21.68 -0.49 -22.72
N ILE A 453 -20.71 0.22 -22.14
CA ILE A 453 -20.69 0.57 -20.71
C ILE A 453 -20.89 2.08 -20.52
N PHE A 454 -21.89 2.42 -19.72
CA PHE A 454 -22.13 3.77 -19.22
C PHE A 454 -21.29 4.03 -17.96
N CYS A 455 -20.54 5.13 -17.96
CA CYS A 455 -19.74 5.57 -16.81
C CYS A 455 -20.32 6.89 -16.24
N ASP A 456 -20.42 7.02 -14.91
CA ASP A 456 -20.75 8.31 -14.27
C ASP A 456 -19.55 9.26 -14.36
N GLY A 457 -19.65 10.24 -15.25
CA GLY A 457 -18.58 11.17 -15.59
C GLY A 457 -18.33 11.29 -17.09
N PHE A 458 -17.37 12.11 -17.48
CA PHE A 458 -17.10 12.39 -18.88
C PHE A 458 -16.18 11.36 -19.56
N GLY A 459 -16.28 11.29 -20.88
CA GLY A 459 -15.34 10.63 -21.79
C GLY A 459 -14.40 11.65 -22.46
N GLU A 460 -14.45 11.73 -23.78
CA GLU A 460 -13.64 12.65 -24.60
C GLU A 460 -13.92 14.11 -24.28
N PHE A 461 -15.12 14.43 -23.77
CA PHE A 461 -15.43 15.76 -23.25
C PHE A 461 -14.76 15.98 -21.88
N HIS A 462 -13.46 16.18 -21.87
CA HIS A 462 -12.67 16.43 -20.67
C HIS A 462 -11.60 17.45 -21.00
N SER A 463 -11.08 18.21 -20.02
CA SER A 463 -10.05 19.24 -20.24
C SER A 463 -8.77 18.74 -20.93
N ARG A 464 -8.59 17.42 -21.01
CA ARG A 464 -7.46 16.73 -21.66
C ARG A 464 -7.89 15.70 -22.71
N ASN A 465 -9.14 15.75 -23.13
CA ASN A 465 -9.78 14.83 -24.07
C ASN A 465 -9.72 13.35 -23.65
N CYS A 466 -9.68 13.08 -22.35
CA CYS A 466 -9.55 11.73 -21.79
C CYS A 466 -10.13 11.68 -20.37
N GLY A 467 -11.45 11.47 -20.27
CA GLY A 467 -12.17 11.33 -19.01
C GLY A 467 -12.33 9.87 -18.55
N MET A 468 -13.10 9.66 -17.48
CA MET A 468 -13.35 8.34 -16.87
C MET A 468 -13.79 7.29 -17.90
N ALA A 469 -14.72 7.64 -18.80
CA ALA A 469 -15.22 6.69 -19.79
C ALA A 469 -14.14 6.26 -20.78
N CYS A 470 -13.23 7.16 -21.19
CA CYS A 470 -12.08 6.81 -22.05
C CYS A 470 -11.16 5.81 -21.35
N HIS A 471 -10.84 6.05 -20.08
CA HIS A 471 -9.99 5.15 -19.29
C HIS A 471 -10.63 3.77 -19.10
N VAL A 472 -11.91 3.71 -18.72
CA VAL A 472 -12.61 2.45 -18.53
C VAL A 472 -12.70 1.68 -19.85
N GLY A 473 -13.03 2.35 -20.96
CA GLY A 473 -13.17 1.69 -22.26
C GLY A 473 -11.84 1.11 -22.76
N ALA A 474 -10.77 1.89 -22.69
CA ALA A 474 -9.43 1.43 -23.06
C ALA A 474 -8.95 0.23 -22.21
N LEU A 475 -9.27 0.20 -20.91
CA LEU A 475 -8.83 -0.87 -20.02
C LEU A 475 -9.73 -2.10 -20.06
N THR A 476 -11.01 -1.95 -20.39
CA THR A 476 -11.95 -3.08 -20.49
C THR A 476 -11.96 -3.72 -21.87
N GLY A 477 -11.63 -2.95 -22.92
CA GLY A 477 -11.81 -3.37 -24.31
C GLY A 477 -13.26 -3.34 -24.77
N ILE A 478 -14.15 -2.68 -24.03
CA ILE A 478 -15.59 -2.53 -24.31
C ILE A 478 -15.88 -1.06 -24.63
N ALA A 479 -16.80 -0.81 -25.57
CA ALA A 479 -17.20 0.55 -25.90
C ALA A 479 -17.80 1.27 -24.68
N THR A 480 -17.51 2.56 -24.51
CA THR A 480 -17.95 3.33 -23.33
C THR A 480 -18.60 4.65 -23.69
N ILE A 481 -19.61 5.02 -22.89
CA ILE A 481 -20.29 6.31 -22.95
C ILE A 481 -20.11 7.03 -21.60
N GLY A 482 -19.67 8.28 -21.64
CA GLY A 482 -19.61 9.12 -20.45
C GLY A 482 -20.90 9.90 -20.28
N VAL A 483 -21.55 9.77 -19.13
CA VAL A 483 -22.75 10.55 -18.77
C VAL A 483 -22.49 11.29 -17.47
N ALA A 484 -22.46 12.62 -17.53
CA ALA A 484 -22.23 13.47 -16.37
C ALA A 484 -23.49 14.24 -15.96
N LYS A 485 -23.62 14.50 -14.65
CA LYS A 485 -24.73 15.26 -14.06
C LYS A 485 -24.47 16.77 -14.05
N ASN A 486 -23.19 17.17 -14.05
CA ASN A 486 -22.75 18.56 -13.95
C ASN A 486 -21.58 18.81 -14.91
N LEU A 487 -21.50 20.02 -15.47
CA LEU A 487 -20.41 20.40 -16.38
C LEU A 487 -19.10 20.75 -15.67
N GLY A 488 -19.12 21.10 -14.39
CA GLY A 488 -17.91 21.43 -13.63
C GLY A 488 -17.09 22.59 -14.21
N LEU A 489 -17.73 23.51 -14.96
CA LEU A 489 -17.05 24.65 -15.58
C LEU A 489 -16.64 25.72 -14.55
N GLY A 490 -15.45 26.30 -14.75
CA GLY A 490 -14.97 27.49 -14.02
C GLY A 490 -15.87 28.71 -14.23
N GLN A 491 -15.70 29.77 -13.43
CA GLN A 491 -16.58 30.95 -13.44
C GLN A 491 -16.74 31.60 -14.81
N GLU A 492 -15.68 31.72 -15.60
CA GLU A 492 -15.71 32.38 -16.93
C GLU A 492 -16.61 31.65 -17.93
N ASN A 493 -16.66 30.32 -17.90
CA ASN A 493 -17.46 29.53 -18.85
C ASN A 493 -18.91 29.34 -18.40
N LYS A 494 -19.28 29.77 -17.18
CA LYS A 494 -20.65 29.65 -16.66
C LYS A 494 -21.62 30.62 -17.33
N GLU A 495 -21.20 31.85 -17.63
CA GLU A 495 -22.06 32.84 -18.27
C GLU A 495 -22.44 32.40 -19.70
N ASN A 496 -21.45 31.98 -20.49
CA ASN A 496 -21.67 31.39 -21.82
C ASN A 496 -22.52 30.12 -21.76
N LEU A 497 -22.31 29.28 -20.74
CA LEU A 497 -23.13 28.08 -20.54
C LEU A 497 -24.59 28.44 -20.24
N GLU A 498 -24.87 29.41 -19.36
CA GLU A 498 -26.24 29.79 -19.05
C GLU A 498 -26.97 30.36 -20.26
N GLU A 499 -26.29 31.16 -21.08
CA GLU A 499 -26.85 31.72 -22.30
C GLU A 499 -27.11 30.63 -23.35
N PHE A 500 -26.16 29.72 -23.55
CA PHE A 500 -26.36 28.55 -24.41
C PHE A 500 -27.52 27.67 -23.91
N LEU A 501 -27.56 27.35 -22.61
CA LEU A 501 -28.64 26.55 -22.03
C LEU A 501 -30.00 27.24 -22.18
N LYS A 502 -30.06 28.58 -22.13
CA LYS A 502 -31.28 29.35 -22.42
C LYS A 502 -31.67 29.26 -23.89
N ALA A 503 -30.73 29.38 -24.82
CA ALA A 503 -30.97 29.25 -26.25
C ALA A 503 -31.42 27.82 -26.62
N ALA A 504 -30.73 26.80 -26.09
CA ALA A 504 -31.08 25.40 -26.21
C ALA A 504 -32.46 25.06 -25.62
N ARG A 505 -32.85 25.72 -24.51
CA ARG A 505 -34.20 25.58 -23.93
C ARG A 505 -35.25 26.03 -24.93
N LYS A 506 -35.02 27.19 -25.55
CA LYS A 506 -35.93 27.76 -26.52
C LYS A 506 -36.09 26.91 -27.78
N SER A 507 -35.03 26.22 -28.23
CA SER A 507 -35.08 25.34 -29.41
C SER A 507 -35.71 23.97 -29.14
N LEU A 508 -35.65 23.47 -27.89
CA LEU A 508 -36.22 22.17 -27.52
C LEU A 508 -37.64 22.24 -26.94
N ASP A 509 -38.11 23.38 -26.44
CA ASP A 509 -39.47 23.51 -25.91
C ASP A 509 -40.56 23.51 -27.00
N SER A 510 -40.18 23.69 -28.26
CA SER A 510 -41.05 23.49 -29.42
C SER A 510 -41.38 22.02 -29.68
N GLU A 511 -40.61 21.07 -29.14
CA GLU A 511 -40.80 19.64 -29.32
C GLU A 511 -41.05 18.91 -27.99
N LYS A 512 -42.27 18.37 -27.80
CA LYS A 512 -42.65 17.59 -26.59
C LYS A 512 -41.98 16.20 -26.49
N LYS A 513 -40.99 15.87 -27.34
CA LYS A 513 -40.37 14.53 -27.42
C LYS A 513 -39.00 14.47 -26.73
N LYS A 514 -38.47 13.26 -26.52
CA LYS A 514 -37.06 13.03 -26.17
C LYS A 514 -36.18 13.59 -27.29
N GLY A 515 -35.12 14.31 -26.95
CA GLY A 515 -34.21 14.93 -27.90
C GLY A 515 -32.90 15.32 -27.24
N PHE A 516 -31.98 15.87 -28.04
CA PHE A 516 -30.68 16.35 -27.60
C PHE A 516 -30.28 17.66 -28.28
N VAL A 517 -29.33 18.38 -27.68
CA VAL A 517 -28.64 19.51 -28.33
C VAL A 517 -27.14 19.26 -28.29
N ALA A 518 -26.48 19.49 -29.43
CA ALA A 518 -25.03 19.54 -29.50
C ALA A 518 -24.51 20.80 -28.81
N PHE A 519 -23.56 20.62 -27.88
CA PHE A 519 -22.90 21.69 -27.15
C PHE A 519 -21.39 21.66 -27.43
N ASP A 520 -20.90 22.78 -27.96
CA ASP A 520 -19.50 23.02 -28.30
C ASP A 520 -18.97 24.14 -27.38
N LEU A 521 -17.89 23.87 -26.64
CA LEU A 521 -17.42 24.74 -25.56
C LEU A 521 -16.58 25.95 -26.04
N ASP A 522 -15.82 25.80 -27.12
CA ASP A 522 -15.05 26.84 -27.83
C ASP A 522 -14.35 26.22 -29.06
N GLU A 523 -13.89 27.02 -30.04
CA GLU A 523 -13.07 26.56 -31.18
C GLU A 523 -11.75 25.88 -30.74
N LYS A 524 -11.29 26.16 -29.52
CA LYS A 524 -10.06 25.58 -28.92
C LYS A 524 -10.27 24.23 -28.24
N THR A 525 -11.52 23.81 -28.01
CA THR A 525 -11.84 22.52 -27.38
C THR A 525 -12.56 21.64 -28.41
N PRO A 526 -11.84 20.77 -29.15
CA PRO A 526 -12.39 20.09 -30.32
C PRO A 526 -13.39 18.96 -30.00
N CYS A 527 -13.76 18.77 -28.73
CA CYS A 527 -14.60 17.68 -28.28
C CYS A 527 -16.04 18.17 -28.05
N ARG A 528 -16.98 17.55 -28.77
CA ARG A 528 -18.42 17.82 -28.66
C ARG A 528 -19.05 17.01 -27.52
N MET A 529 -20.15 17.51 -26.97
CA MET A 529 -21.04 16.75 -26.09
C MET A 529 -22.50 16.99 -26.47
N ASN A 530 -23.38 16.08 -26.07
CA ASN A 530 -24.81 16.22 -26.30
C ASN A 530 -25.57 16.32 -24.97
N ILE A 531 -26.48 17.30 -24.85
CA ILE A 531 -27.33 17.49 -23.67
C ILE A 531 -28.63 16.74 -23.89
N LEU A 532 -28.90 15.72 -23.07
CA LEU A 532 -30.14 14.94 -23.15
C LEU A 532 -31.22 15.50 -22.24
N LYS A 533 -32.47 15.36 -22.68
CA LYS A 533 -33.67 15.89 -22.02
C LYS A 533 -34.75 14.83 -21.89
N LEU A 534 -35.39 14.77 -20.72
CA LEU A 534 -36.63 14.04 -20.49
C LEU A 534 -37.79 15.05 -20.35
N ASN A 535 -38.83 14.97 -21.19
CA ASN A 535 -40.11 15.70 -21.04
C ASN A 535 -40.05 17.24 -20.98
N GLY A 536 -39.21 17.92 -21.77
CA GLY A 536 -39.44 19.37 -21.94
C GLY A 536 -38.76 20.31 -20.91
N ASN A 537 -37.96 19.86 -19.94
CA ASN A 537 -37.14 20.77 -19.11
C ASN A 537 -35.61 20.50 -19.12
N ILE A 538 -34.78 21.51 -19.50
CA ILE A 538 -33.30 21.40 -19.62
C ILE A 538 -32.59 21.62 -18.27
N THR A 539 -33.24 22.18 -17.26
CA THR A 539 -32.64 22.33 -15.92
C THR A 539 -32.28 20.99 -15.27
N SER A 540 -32.84 19.89 -15.77
CA SER A 540 -32.60 18.52 -15.35
C SER A 540 -32.26 17.65 -16.58
N GLY A 541 -31.18 17.99 -17.27
CA GLY A 541 -30.61 17.20 -18.36
C GLY A 541 -29.31 16.52 -17.94
N VAL A 542 -28.84 15.57 -18.76
CA VAL A 542 -27.54 14.92 -18.56
C VAL A 542 -26.61 15.23 -19.72
N PHE A 543 -25.31 15.28 -19.46
CA PHE A 543 -24.29 15.60 -20.45
C PHE A 543 -23.66 14.31 -20.95
N VAL A 544 -23.82 14.02 -22.24
CA VAL A 544 -23.32 12.80 -22.89
C VAL A 544 -22.08 13.13 -23.70
N SER A 545 -21.06 12.30 -23.54
CA SER A 545 -19.81 12.37 -24.28
C SER A 545 -19.41 10.98 -24.75
N ALA A 546 -18.82 10.89 -25.94
CA ALA A 546 -18.17 9.67 -26.42
C ALA A 546 -17.08 9.27 -25.44
N GLY A 547 -16.95 7.99 -25.10
CA GLY A 547 -15.89 7.47 -24.25
C GLY A 547 -14.75 6.89 -25.06
N TYR A 548 -14.85 5.60 -25.39
CA TYR A 548 -13.87 4.88 -26.19
C TYR A 548 -14.60 3.86 -27.06
N GLY A 549 -14.17 3.68 -28.32
CA GLY A 549 -14.79 2.70 -29.23
C GLY A 549 -16.20 3.05 -29.70
N ILE A 550 -16.64 4.29 -29.57
CA ILE A 550 -17.98 4.74 -30.01
C ILE A 550 -17.94 6.22 -30.41
N GLU A 551 -18.69 6.60 -31.45
CA GLU A 551 -18.86 7.99 -31.85
C GLU A 551 -19.97 8.68 -31.03
N LEU A 552 -19.90 10.02 -30.94
CA LEU A 552 -20.82 10.79 -30.09
C LEU A 552 -22.29 10.62 -30.51
N ASP A 553 -22.57 10.55 -31.81
CA ASP A 553 -23.94 10.45 -32.32
C ASP A 553 -24.59 9.12 -31.91
N VAL A 554 -23.88 8.00 -32.11
CA VAL A 554 -24.32 6.67 -31.68
C VAL A 554 -24.44 6.59 -30.15
N ALA A 555 -23.45 7.12 -29.43
CA ALA A 555 -23.49 7.19 -27.97
C ALA A 555 -24.73 7.97 -27.46
N THR A 556 -25.10 9.02 -28.16
CA THR A 556 -26.25 9.88 -27.83
C THR A 556 -27.56 9.14 -28.06
N GLN A 557 -27.71 8.46 -29.19
CA GLN A 557 -28.89 7.65 -29.48
C GLN A 557 -29.12 6.58 -28.40
N ILE A 558 -28.06 5.83 -28.06
CA ILE A 558 -28.10 4.80 -27.01
C ILE A 558 -28.44 5.40 -25.65
N ALA A 559 -27.82 6.53 -25.29
CA ALA A 559 -28.08 7.22 -24.02
C ALA A 559 -29.51 7.76 -23.90
N ILE A 560 -30.13 8.24 -25.01
CA ILE A 560 -31.52 8.71 -25.02
C ILE A 560 -32.50 7.60 -24.64
N GLN A 561 -32.28 6.37 -25.14
CA GLN A 561 -33.11 5.23 -24.78
C GLN A 561 -32.93 4.84 -23.32
N CYS A 562 -31.69 4.92 -22.83
CA CYS A 562 -31.31 4.60 -21.44
C CYS A 562 -31.73 5.66 -20.41
N LEU A 563 -32.09 6.87 -20.83
CA LEU A 563 -32.55 7.94 -19.95
C LEU A 563 -34.03 7.74 -19.55
N LYS A 564 -34.25 7.33 -18.29
CA LYS A 564 -35.58 7.14 -17.70
C LYS A 564 -35.92 8.21 -16.65
N THR A 565 -34.92 8.78 -16.00
CA THR A 565 -35.06 9.93 -15.09
C THR A 565 -34.39 11.15 -15.69
N SER A 566 -34.69 12.32 -15.16
CA SER A 566 -34.06 13.58 -15.59
C SER A 566 -32.65 13.80 -15.02
N THR A 567 -32.07 12.80 -14.35
CA THR A 567 -30.84 12.98 -13.56
C THR A 567 -29.69 12.08 -13.97
N THR A 568 -29.93 10.90 -14.55
CA THR A 568 -28.90 10.00 -15.10
C THR A 568 -29.55 8.86 -15.90
N CYS A 569 -28.75 8.12 -16.67
CA CYS A 569 -29.18 6.91 -17.37
C CYS A 569 -29.43 5.76 -16.38
N GLU A 570 -30.42 4.91 -16.66
CA GLU A 570 -30.85 3.84 -15.74
C GLU A 570 -29.73 2.87 -15.33
N PRO A 571 -28.82 2.44 -16.24
CA PRO A 571 -27.68 1.61 -15.85
C PRO A 571 -26.79 2.26 -14.76
N ILE A 572 -26.42 3.53 -14.95
CA ILE A 572 -25.62 4.28 -13.96
C ILE A 572 -26.42 4.45 -12.66
N ARG A 573 -27.70 4.83 -12.75
CA ARG A 573 -28.56 5.04 -11.58
C ARG A 573 -28.57 3.82 -10.68
N LYS A 574 -28.75 2.64 -11.27
CA LYS A 574 -28.79 1.37 -10.53
C LYS A 574 -27.45 1.06 -9.87
N ALA A 575 -26.35 1.32 -10.58
CA ALA A 575 -25.00 1.13 -10.05
C ALA A 575 -24.74 2.08 -8.86
N ASP A 576 -25.01 3.38 -9.01
CA ASP A 576 -24.83 4.44 -7.99
C ASP A 576 -25.66 4.20 -6.73
N LEU A 577 -26.93 3.83 -6.86
CA LEU A 577 -27.76 3.51 -5.68
C LEU A 577 -27.20 2.30 -4.92
N THR A 578 -26.81 1.26 -5.65
CA THR A 578 -26.30 0.02 -5.04
C THR A 578 -24.93 0.26 -4.37
N SER A 579 -24.02 0.97 -5.02
CA SER A 579 -22.68 1.27 -4.47
C SER A 579 -22.81 2.11 -3.19
N ARG A 580 -23.64 3.15 -3.19
CA ARG A 580 -23.90 3.99 -2.00
C ARG A 580 -24.53 3.23 -0.84
N ASP A 581 -25.54 2.40 -1.11
CA ASP A 581 -26.21 1.62 -0.07
C ASP A 581 -25.24 0.62 0.58
N LEU A 582 -24.37 0.00 -0.21
CA LEU A 582 -23.35 -0.91 0.31
C LEU A 582 -22.25 -0.17 1.08
N VAL A 583 -21.79 1.00 0.63
CA VAL A 583 -20.85 1.84 1.40
C VAL A 583 -21.44 2.17 2.77
N ARG A 584 -22.68 2.65 2.82
CA ARG A 584 -23.40 2.99 4.07
C ARG A 584 -23.64 1.79 4.98
N LYS A 585 -23.69 0.58 4.43
CA LYS A 585 -23.88 -0.63 5.22
C LYS A 585 -22.56 -1.17 5.74
N TYR A 586 -21.47 -0.91 5.03
CA TYR A 586 -20.21 -1.64 5.17
C TYR A 586 -19.06 -0.83 5.76
N PHE A 587 -19.03 0.48 5.54
CA PHE A 587 -17.91 1.35 5.92
C PHE A 587 -18.31 2.57 6.75
N ASP A 588 -19.54 3.07 6.56
CA ASP A 588 -20.13 4.13 7.38
C ASP A 588 -21.15 3.50 8.35
#